data_AF-A0A9D4EL64-F1
#
_entry.id   AF-A0A9D4EL64-F1
#
_cell.length_a   1.000
_cell.length_b   1.000
_cell.length_c   1.000
_cell.angle_alpha   90.00
_cell.angle_beta   90.00
_cell.angle_gamma   90.00
#
_symmetry.space_group_name_H-M   'P 1'
#
loop_
_entity.id
_entity.type
_entity.pdbx_description
1 polymer ?
#
loop_
_entity_poly.entity_id
_entity_poly.type
_entity_poly.pdbx_seq_one_letter_code
_entity_poly.pdbx_strand_id
1 'polypeptide(L)' 'MIEVEYKRERKHFSAEEISSMVFTEMRETAEAFLGRKIKDAVVTVPAYFNDSQRQVTKDAGAICGLNVLRIINEPTAAA' A
#
# COMPACT_ATOMS: atom_id res chain seq x y z
N MET A 1 -13.39 9.99 -1.58
CA MET A 1 -12.49 11.15 -1.66
C MET A 1 -12.36 11.73 -0.26
N ILE A 2 -11.14 11.77 0.26
CA ILE A 2 -10.78 12.28 1.58
C ILE A 2 -10.17 13.66 1.35
N GLU A 3 -10.73 14.70 1.97
CA GLU A 3 -10.20 16.07 1.89
C GLU A 3 -9.32 16.37 3.09
N VAL A 4 -8.14 16.93 2.86
CA VAL A 4 -7.23 17.39 3.90
C VAL A 4 -6.62 18.75 3.50
N GLU A 5 -6.29 19.57 4.48
CA GLU A 5 -5.46 20.76 4.25
C GLU A 5 -3.98 20.37 4.31
N TYR A 6 -3.26 20.58 3.22
CA TYR A 6 -1.83 20.33 3.13
C TYR A 6 -1.12 21.53 2.51
N LYS A 7 -0.12 22.08 3.21
CA LYS A 7 0.62 23.28 2.77
C LYS A 7 -0.28 24.49 2.44
N ARG A 8 -1.36 24.69 3.22
CA ARG A 8 -2.39 25.74 3.03
C ARG A 8 -3.24 25.58 1.76
N GLU A 9 -3.22 24.41 1.14
CA GLU A 9 -4.10 24.05 0.03
C GLU A 9 -5.01 22.91 0.44
N ARG A 10 -6.28 22.95 0.01
CA ARG A 10 -7.18 21.79 0.12
C ARG A 10 -6.80 20.76 -0.93
N LYS A 11 -6.48 19.56 -0.49
CA LYS A 11 -6.19 18.42 -1.36
C LYS A 11 -7.19 17.31 -1.14
N HIS A 12 -7.55 16.65 -2.22
CA HIS A 12 -8.39 15.46 -2.19
C HIS A 12 -7.53 14.26 -2.55
N PHE A 13 -7.70 13.18 -1.78
CA PHE A 13 -7.05 11.92 -2.03
C PHE A 13 -8.08 10.79 -2.04
N SER A 14 -7.83 9.77 -2.85
CA SER A 14 -8.49 8.48 -2.73
C SER A 14 -7.87 7.64 -1.60
N ALA A 15 -8.53 6.56 -1.22
CA ALA A 15 -8.03 5.70 -0.14
C ALA A 15 -6.77 4.95 -0.57
N GLU A 16 -6.72 4.53 -1.84
CA GLU A 16 -5.57 3.90 -2.48
C GLU A 16 -4.38 4.85 -2.62
N GLU A 17 -4.59 6.14 -2.88
CA GLU A 17 -3.50 7.14 -2.90
C GLU A 17 -2.86 7.29 -1.52
N ILE A 18 -3.66 7.38 -0.46
CA ILE A 18 -3.13 7.45 0.91
C ILE A 18 -2.40 6.16 1.27
N SER A 19 -2.97 5.00 0.92
CA SER A 19 -2.34 3.70 1.17
C SER A 19 -1.00 3.56 0.42
N SER A 20 -0.92 4.09 -0.81
CA SER A 20 0.30 4.14 -1.61
C SER A 20 1.39 4.96 -0.94
N MET A 21 1.04 6.05 -0.24
CA MET A 21 2.02 6.83 0.53
C MET A 21 2.66 5.98 1.63
N VAL A 22 1.86 5.20 2.37
CA VAL A 22 2.38 4.28 3.40
C VAL A 22 3.26 3.19 2.78
N PHE A 23 2.85 2.61 1.66
CA PHE A 23 3.66 1.60 0.96
C PHE A 23 4.97 2.16 0.43
N THR A 24 4.98 3.42 0.00
CA THR A 24 6.20 4.11 -0.44
C THR A 24 7.21 4.21 0.69
N GLU A 25 6.78 4.67 1.88
CA GLU A 25 7.64 4.75 3.07
C GLU A 25 8.18 3.39 3.51
N MET A 26 7.33 2.35 3.49
CA MET A 26 7.76 0.98 3.84
C MET A 26 8.76 0.42 2.84
N ARG A 27 8.55 0.66 1.53
CA ARG A 27 9.51 0.29 0.50
C ARG A 27 10.84 1.01 0.72
N GLU A 28 10.83 2.33 0.91
CA GLU A 28 12.05 3.13 1.10
C GLU A 28 12.83 2.68 2.35
N THR A 29 12.12 2.36 3.44
CA THR A 29 12.71 1.79 4.65
C THR A 29 13.42 0.46 4.34
N ALA A 30 12.76 -0.44 3.61
CA ALA A 30 13.33 -1.73 3.24
C ALA A 30 14.48 -1.61 2.22
N GLU A 31 14.39 -0.67 1.27
CA GLU A 31 15.46 -0.36 0.32
C GLU A 31 16.69 0.22 1.01
N ALA A 32 16.50 1.10 1.99
CA ALA A 32 17.58 1.67 2.79
C ALA A 32 18.29 0.59 3.62
N PHE A 33 17.53 -0.34 4.19
CA PHE A 33 18.08 -1.48 4.95
C PHE A 33 18.84 -2.47 4.06
N LEU A 34 18.30 -2.81 2.89
CA LEU A 34 18.89 -3.82 1.99
C LEU A 34 19.92 -3.25 1.00
N GLY A 35 20.00 -1.93 0.83
CA GLY A 35 20.90 -1.26 -0.11
C GLY A 35 20.57 -1.50 -1.58
N ARG A 36 19.34 -1.93 -1.91
CA ARG A 36 18.92 -2.23 -3.29
C ARG A 36 17.46 -1.87 -3.50
N LYS A 37 17.08 -1.69 -4.78
CA LYS A 37 15.69 -1.43 -5.17
C LYS A 37 14.79 -2.65 -4.95
N ILE A 38 13.60 -2.40 -4.42
CA ILE A 38 12.56 -3.40 -4.17
C ILE A 38 11.44 -3.17 -5.18
N LYS A 39 11.10 -4.23 -5.92
CA LYS A 39 10.08 -4.19 -6.97
C LYS A 39 8.88 -5.08 -6.70
N ASP A 40 9.06 -6.16 -5.96
CA ASP A 40 8.01 -7.16 -5.73
C ASP A 40 7.65 -7.23 -4.25
N ALA A 41 6.35 -7.38 -3.96
CA ALA A 41 5.85 -7.48 -2.59
C ALA A 41 4.67 -8.44 -2.47
N VAL A 42 4.50 -9.01 -1.29
CA VAL A 42 3.27 -9.68 -0.85
C VAL A 42 2.69 -8.83 0.27
N VAL A 43 1.40 -8.50 0.17
CA VAL A 43 0.74 -7.59 1.12
C VAL A 43 -0.35 -8.35 1.87
N THR A 44 -0.41 -8.14 3.19
CA THR A 44 -1.41 -8.73 4.06
C THR A 44 -2.64 -7.82 4.14
N VAL A 45 -3.83 -8.42 4.27
CA VAL A 45 -5.09 -7.71 4.56
C VAL A 45 -5.91 -8.45 5.62
N PRO A 46 -6.83 -7.77 6.32
CA PRO A 46 -7.75 -8.42 7.24
C PRO A 46 -8.55 -9.52 6.55
N ALA A 47 -8.82 -10.63 7.25
CA ALA A 47 -9.51 -11.79 6.66
C ALA A 47 -10.93 -11.46 6.12
N TYR A 48 -11.57 -10.43 6.66
CA TYR A 48 -12.91 -9.98 6.26
C TYR A 48 -12.91 -8.99 5.08
N PHE A 49 -11.75 -8.64 4.51
CA PHE A 49 -11.70 -7.79 3.32
C PHE A 49 -12.37 -8.49 2.12
N ASN A 50 -13.32 -7.78 1.52
CA ASN A 50 -13.95 -8.19 0.27
C ASN A 50 -13.03 -7.95 -0.94
N ASP A 51 -13.43 -8.44 -2.11
CA ASP A 51 -12.61 -8.36 -3.34
C ASP A 51 -12.30 -6.93 -3.77
N SER A 52 -13.25 -6.00 -3.57
CA SER A 52 -13.05 -4.59 -3.91
C SER A 52 -11.97 -3.95 -3.03
N GLN A 53 -12.01 -4.19 -1.72
CA GLN A 53 -11.00 -3.69 -0.79
C GLN A 53 -9.62 -4.31 -1.06
N ARG A 54 -9.57 -5.60 -1.42
CA ARG A 54 -8.32 -6.26 -1.85
C ARG A 54 -7.75 -5.62 -3.11
N GLN A 55 -8.61 -5.29 -4.07
CA GLN A 55 -8.18 -4.63 -5.31
C GLN A 55 -7.63 -3.23 -5.03
N VAL A 56 -8.32 -2.43 -4.20
CA VAL A 56 -7.84 -1.10 -3.75
C VAL A 56 -6.46 -1.20 -3.09
N THR A 57 -6.23 -2.21 -2.24
CA THR A 57 -4.90 -2.45 -1.64
C THR A 57 -3.86 -2.83 -2.70
N LYS A 58 -4.23 -3.63 -3.70
CA LYS A 58 -3.33 -3.99 -4.80
C LYS A 58 -2.97 -2.77 -5.67
N ASP A 59 -3.96 -1.92 -5.95
CA ASP A 59 -3.80 -0.70 -6.74
C ASP A 59 -2.90 0.30 -6.02
N ALA A 60 -3.02 0.44 -4.70
CA ALA A 60 -2.07 1.22 -3.90
C ALA A 60 -0.62 0.73 -4.06
N GLY A 61 -0.41 -0.58 -4.15
CA GLY A 61 0.90 -1.17 -4.47
C GLY A 61 1.39 -0.76 -5.87
N ALA A 62 0.51 -0.80 -6.86
CA ALA A 62 0.85 -0.37 -8.22
C ALA A 62 1.19 1.13 -8.30
N ILE A 63 0.46 1.99 -7.60
CA ILE A 63 0.70 3.45 -7.55
C ILE A 63 2.10 3.74 -6.98
N CYS A 64 2.53 3.01 -5.95
CA CYS A 64 3.88 3.18 -5.40
C CYS A 64 4.98 2.49 -6.23
N GLY A 65 4.65 1.80 -7.33
CA GLY A 65 5.61 1.10 -8.19
C GLY A 65 6.06 -0.26 -7.65
N LEU A 66 5.28 -0.88 -6.77
CA LEU A 66 5.45 -2.27 -6.35
C LEU A 66 4.57 -3.20 -7.19
N ASN A 67 5.15 -4.31 -7.63
CA ASN A 67 4.43 -5.45 -8.15
C ASN A 67 3.92 -6.31 -6.99
N VAL A 68 2.62 -6.19 -6.70
CA VAL A 68 1.97 -6.97 -5.65
C VAL A 68 1.67 -8.37 -6.17
N LEU A 69 2.56 -9.32 -5.85
CA LEU A 69 2.50 -10.71 -6.27
C LEU A 69 1.27 -11.43 -5.73
N ARG A 70 0.89 -11.12 -4.49
CA ARG A 70 -0.26 -11.72 -3.81
C ARG A 70 -0.78 -10.81 -2.70
N ILE A 71 -2.10 -10.82 -2.54
CA ILE A 71 -2.77 -10.34 -1.33
C ILE A 71 -3.10 -11.59 -0.48
N ILE A 72 -2.61 -11.63 0.75
CA ILE A 72 -2.84 -12.76 1.67
C ILE A 72 -3.58 -12.28 2.91
N ASN A 73 -4.31 -13.19 3.56
CA ASN A 73 -4.97 -12.86 4.82
C ASN A 73 -3.92 -12.79 5.93
N GLU A 74 -4.02 -11.78 6.79
CA GLU A 74 -3.18 -11.64 7.98
C GLU A 74 -3.07 -12.92 8.83
N PRO A 75 -4.16 -13.62 9.22
CA PRO A 75 -4.03 -14.85 10.01
C PRO A 75 -3.33 -15.98 9.25
N THR A 76 -3.41 -16.01 7.92
CA THR A 76 -2.69 -16.99 7.08
C THR A 76 -1.21 -16.65 6.95
N ALA A 77 -0.86 -15.35 6.98
CA ALA A 77 0.53 -14.91 6.95
C ALA A 77 1.25 -15.13 8.29
N ALA A 78 0.50 -15.12 9.39
CA ALA A 78 1.02 -15.26 10.75
C ALA A 78 1.16 -16.71 11.24
N ALA A 79 0.40 -17.64 10.66
CA ALA A 79 0.43 -19.07 10.97
C ALA A 79 1.66 -19.77 10.37
#